data_AF-A0A2D4MB09-F1
#
_entry.id   AF-A0A2D4MB09-F1
#
_cell.length_a   1.000
_cell.length_b   1.000
_cell.length_c   1.000
_cell.angle_alpha   90.00
_cell.angle_beta   90.00
_cell.angle_gamma   90.00
#
_symmetry.space_group_name_H-M   'P 1'
#
loop_
_entity.id
_entity.type
_entity.pdbx_description
1 polymer ?
#
loop_
_entity_poly.entity_id
_entity_poly.type
_entity_poly.pdbx_seq_one_letter_code
_entity_poly.pdbx_strand_id
1 'polypeptide(L)'
;TLIKPLEKFRKEQLGAVKEEKKRFDKETEKNYSLLEKHLNMSAKKKEAQILEADNQIEQNRKHFYELLLVYVCKLQEIQERKKFEFVEPVLSFFQGMFAFYHQGYELAKDFNHYKMDLQINIQNTRNRFEGTRSEVEDLMNKTKQNPKKHKRANQFAMEGYLYVQEKRPAPFGSSWIKHYCMYKKESKKFTMLPFEHRSGGKSGELEVYLLQNCTKRNTDSIDRRFCFDMEVIERPG
;
A
#
# COMPACT_ATOMS: atom_id res chain seq x y z
N THR A 1 -7.48 12.55 25.63
CA THR A 1 -7.61 12.34 27.09
C THR A 1 -6.48 13.01 27.86
N LEU A 2 -5.22 12.95 27.43
CA LEU A 2 -4.09 13.52 28.17
C LEU A 2 -3.94 15.06 28.10
N ILE A 3 -3.93 15.63 26.88
CA ILE A 3 -3.49 17.03 26.67
C ILE A 3 -4.49 18.07 27.22
N LYS A 4 -5.78 17.91 26.92
CA LYS A 4 -6.81 18.92 27.29
C LYS A 4 -6.87 19.21 28.81
N PRO A 5 -6.90 18.20 29.71
CA PRO A 5 -6.88 18.46 31.15
C PRO A 5 -5.61 19.18 31.63
N LEU A 6 -4.43 18.79 31.13
CA LEU A 6 -3.16 19.43 31.50
C LEU A 6 -3.09 20.90 31.05
N GLU A 7 -3.60 21.19 29.85
CA GLU A 7 -3.72 22.58 29.37
C GLU A 7 -4.70 23.39 30.22
N LYS A 8 -5.82 22.80 30.61
CA LYS A 8 -6.81 23.42 31.50
C LYS A 8 -6.18 23.74 32.86
N PHE A 9 -5.50 22.79 33.48
CA PHE A 9 -4.77 23.00 34.74
C PHE A 9 -3.74 24.13 34.62
N ARG A 10 -2.95 24.14 33.53
CA ARG A 10 -1.96 25.20 33.28
C ARG A 10 -2.59 26.58 33.13
N LYS A 11 -3.68 26.69 32.37
CA LYS A 11 -4.30 27.99 32.06
C LYS A 11 -5.12 28.51 33.23
N GLU A 12 -5.97 27.67 33.82
CA GLU A 12 -6.93 28.11 34.83
C GLU A 12 -6.31 28.10 36.23
N GLN A 13 -5.69 26.98 36.64
CA GLN A 13 -5.21 26.83 38.02
C GLN A 13 -3.88 27.57 38.22
N LEU A 14 -2.86 27.29 37.39
CA LEU A 14 -1.58 28.00 37.49
C LEU A 14 -1.69 29.48 37.07
N GLY A 15 -2.61 29.80 36.15
CA GLY A 15 -2.91 31.17 35.77
C GLY A 15 -3.47 31.98 36.94
N ALA A 16 -4.48 31.44 37.64
CA ALA A 16 -5.06 32.10 38.81
C ALA A 16 -4.03 32.36 39.93
N VAL A 17 -3.17 31.38 40.24
CA VAL A 17 -2.11 31.55 41.24
C VAL A 17 -1.12 32.66 40.84
N LYS A 18 -0.77 32.76 39.55
CA LYS A 18 0.12 33.82 39.06
C LYS A 18 -0.52 35.21 39.20
N GLU A 19 -1.81 35.35 38.91
CA GLU A 19 -2.51 36.62 39.08
C GLU A 19 -2.64 37.00 40.56
N GLU A 20 -2.91 36.04 41.44
CA GLU A 20 -2.97 36.30 42.90
C GLU A 20 -1.59 36.70 43.45
N LYS A 21 -0.51 36.05 42.98
CA LYS A 21 0.86 36.45 43.31
C LYS A 21 1.13 37.89 42.91
N LYS A 22 0.77 38.31 41.69
CA LYS A 22 0.95 39.71 41.25
C LYS A 22 0.20 40.70 42.13
N ARG A 23 -1.03 40.36 42.54
CA ARG A 23 -1.83 41.17 43.45
C ARG A 23 -1.17 41.30 44.82
N PHE A 24 -0.71 40.17 45.37
CA PHE A 24 -0.01 40.12 46.65
C PHE A 24 1.31 40.90 46.62
N ASP A 25 2.14 40.74 45.58
CA ASP A 25 3.40 41.47 45.42
C ASP A 25 3.15 42.99 45.40
N LYS A 26 2.13 43.44 44.64
CA LYS A 26 1.77 44.87 44.55
C LYS A 26 1.32 45.45 45.89
N GLU A 27 0.49 44.73 46.64
CA GLU A 27 0.06 45.20 47.97
C GLU A 27 1.18 45.11 49.01
N THR A 28 2.13 44.19 48.84
CA THR A 28 3.35 44.12 49.65
C THR A 28 4.19 45.39 49.49
N GLU A 29 4.44 45.82 48.25
CA GLU A 29 5.18 47.06 47.96
C GLU A 29 4.48 48.31 48.52
N LYS A 30 3.16 48.38 48.38
CA LYS A 30 2.36 49.47 48.95
C LYS A 30 2.40 49.49 50.47
N ASN A 31 2.29 48.32 51.11
CA ASN A 31 2.37 48.21 52.57
C ASN A 31 3.73 48.72 53.08
N TYR A 32 4.83 48.31 52.46
CA TYR A 32 6.16 48.82 52.82
C TYR A 32 6.30 50.33 52.61
N SER A 33 5.80 50.84 51.48
CA SER A 33 5.82 52.28 51.19
C SER A 33 5.00 53.10 52.20
N LEU A 34 3.86 52.56 52.66
CA LEU A 34 3.02 53.22 53.66
C LEU A 34 3.71 53.24 55.04
N LEU A 35 4.29 52.10 55.43
CA LEU A 35 5.06 51.97 56.67
C LEU A 35 6.25 52.94 56.70
N GLU A 36 7.01 53.05 55.61
CA GLU A 36 8.13 53.99 55.51
C GLU A 36 7.68 55.45 55.61
N LYS A 37 6.60 55.83 54.92
CA LYS A 37 6.02 57.19 55.03
C LYS A 37 5.57 57.51 56.45
N HIS A 38 4.97 56.53 57.14
CA HIS A 38 4.53 56.71 58.51
C HIS A 38 5.71 56.86 59.48
N LEU A 39 6.74 56.02 59.35
CA LEU A 39 7.97 56.09 60.17
C LEU A 39 8.73 57.41 59.98
N ASN A 40 8.71 57.97 58.76
CA ASN A 40 9.34 59.25 58.46
C ASN A 40 8.50 60.48 58.87
N MET A 41 7.32 60.29 59.48
CA MET A 41 6.46 61.38 59.91
C MET A 41 7.05 62.12 61.12
N SER A 42 7.16 63.45 61.03
CA SER A 42 7.67 64.25 62.15
C SER A 42 6.72 64.23 63.34
N ALA A 43 7.27 63.99 64.54
CA ALA A 43 6.55 64.11 65.81
C ALA A 43 5.99 65.52 66.11
N LYS A 44 6.38 66.55 65.34
CA LYS A 44 5.87 67.92 65.45
C LYS A 44 4.55 68.15 64.69
N LYS A 45 4.06 67.15 63.95
CA LYS A 45 2.76 67.21 63.27
C LYS A 45 1.63 67.36 64.29
N LYS A 46 0.48 67.90 63.86
CA LYS A 46 -0.71 67.99 64.72
C LYS A 46 -1.15 66.60 65.13
N GLU A 47 -1.54 66.42 66.39
CA GLU A 47 -1.96 65.13 66.95
C GLU A 47 -3.04 64.44 66.10
N ALA A 48 -4.04 65.20 65.61
CA ALA A 48 -5.07 64.68 64.71
C ALA A 48 -4.49 64.05 63.41
N GLN A 49 -3.40 64.59 62.87
CA GLN A 49 -2.75 64.06 61.66
C GLN A 49 -1.97 62.78 61.94
N ILE A 50 -1.38 62.67 63.14
CA ILE A 50 -0.68 61.46 63.58
C ILE A 50 -1.71 60.33 63.76
N LEU A 51 -2.82 60.63 64.44
CA LEU A 51 -3.89 59.66 64.71
C LEU A 51 -4.57 59.17 63.43
N GLU A 52 -4.72 60.04 62.41
CA GLU A 52 -5.21 59.64 61.09
C GLU A 52 -4.25 58.68 60.38
N ALA A 53 -2.94 58.93 60.46
CA ALA A 53 -1.91 58.08 59.87
C ALA A 53 -1.84 56.69 60.54
N ASP A 54 -1.95 56.65 61.88
CA ASP A 54 -2.03 55.40 62.64
C ASP A 54 -3.23 54.55 62.19
N ASN A 55 -4.38 55.21 62.01
CA ASN A 55 -5.61 54.53 61.59
C ASN A 55 -5.52 54.01 60.14
N GLN A 56 -4.89 54.77 59.23
CA GLN A 56 -4.58 54.28 57.88
C GLN A 56 -3.66 53.05 57.88
N ILE A 57 -2.63 53.04 58.74
CA ILE A 57 -1.71 51.92 58.87
C ILE A 57 -2.42 50.68 59.39
N GLU A 58 -3.28 50.82 60.40
CA GLU A 58 -4.04 49.69 60.95
C GLU A 58 -5.02 49.12 59.91
N GLN A 59 -5.70 49.97 59.13
CA GLN A 59 -6.56 49.53 58.03
C GLN A 59 -5.77 48.81 56.94
N ASN A 60 -4.63 49.37 56.52
CA ASN A 60 -3.76 48.76 55.53
C ASN A 60 -3.20 47.42 56.02
N ARG A 61 -2.83 47.32 57.30
CA ARG A 61 -2.34 46.08 57.93
C ARG A 61 -3.39 44.98 57.86
N LYS A 62 -4.64 45.26 58.22
CA LYS A 62 -5.76 44.30 58.12
C LYS A 62 -5.96 43.81 56.69
N HIS A 63 -6.02 44.75 55.73
CA HIS A 63 -6.17 44.42 54.32
C HIS A 63 -5.01 43.55 53.79
N PHE A 64 -3.78 43.90 54.16
CA PHE A 64 -2.59 43.15 53.78
C PHE A 64 -2.61 41.72 54.34
N TYR A 65 -3.01 41.53 55.61
CA TYR A 65 -3.14 40.20 56.20
C TYR A 65 -4.21 39.34 55.51
N GLU A 66 -5.35 39.93 55.15
CA GLU A 66 -6.39 39.21 54.40
C GLU A 66 -5.85 38.69 53.07
N LEU A 67 -5.15 39.54 52.29
CA LEU A 67 -4.56 39.14 51.02
C LEU A 67 -3.43 38.11 51.18
N LEU A 68 -2.59 38.25 52.21
CA LEU A 68 -1.56 37.27 52.54
C LEU A 68 -2.18 35.88 52.78
N LEU A 69 -3.24 35.80 53.57
CA LEU A 69 -3.92 34.54 53.85
C LEU A 69 -4.55 33.94 52.59
N VAL A 70 -5.20 34.76 51.76
CA VAL A 70 -5.74 34.32 50.46
C VAL A 70 -4.62 33.72 49.58
N TYR A 71 -3.49 34.41 49.46
CA TYR A 71 -2.37 33.94 48.66
C TYR A 71 -1.78 32.62 49.20
N VAL A 72 -1.58 32.51 50.52
CA VAL A 72 -1.09 31.27 51.17
C VAL A 72 -2.06 30.11 50.97
N CYS A 73 -3.36 30.34 51.14
CA CYS A 73 -4.39 29.33 50.86
C CYS A 73 -4.34 28.89 49.39
N LYS A 74 -4.13 29.82 48.46
CA LYS A 74 -4.08 29.49 47.03
C LYS A 74 -2.81 28.74 46.64
N LEU A 75 -1.68 29.03 47.29
CA LEU A 75 -0.46 28.23 47.17
C LEU A 75 -0.67 26.80 47.70
N GLN A 76 -1.31 26.64 48.86
CA GLN A 76 -1.58 25.31 49.40
C GLN A 76 -2.51 24.52 48.47
N GLU A 77 -3.58 25.15 47.97
CA GLU A 77 -4.52 24.53 47.05
C GLU A 77 -3.83 24.02 45.78
N ILE A 78 -2.92 24.80 45.18
CA ILE A 78 -2.24 24.35 43.95
C ILE A 78 -1.24 23.21 44.21
N GLN A 79 -0.61 23.18 45.40
CA GLN A 79 0.27 22.07 45.80
C GLN A 79 -0.48 20.76 45.98
N GLU A 80 -1.74 20.81 46.41
CA GLU A 80 -2.60 19.64 46.49
C GLU A 80 -3.18 19.27 45.13
N ARG A 81 -3.70 20.26 44.37
CA ARG A 81 -4.28 20.04 43.03
C ARG A 81 -3.32 19.39 42.05
N LYS A 82 -2.05 19.83 42.01
CA LYS A 82 -1.07 19.28 41.06
C LYS A 82 -0.91 17.75 41.19
N LYS A 83 -1.15 17.19 42.37
CA LYS A 83 -0.99 15.75 42.64
C LYS A 83 -1.99 14.92 41.83
N PHE A 84 -3.24 15.37 41.73
CA PHE A 84 -4.28 14.64 41.00
C PHE A 84 -4.51 15.17 39.58
N GLU A 85 -4.44 16.50 39.37
CA GLU A 85 -4.62 17.11 38.03
C GLU A 85 -3.56 16.64 37.01
N PHE A 86 -2.41 16.15 37.48
CA PHE A 86 -1.39 15.53 36.62
C PHE A 86 -1.57 14.03 36.47
N VAL A 87 -1.92 13.32 37.55
CA VAL A 87 -1.96 11.86 37.57
C VAL A 87 -3.21 11.32 36.87
N GLU A 88 -4.37 11.95 37.05
CA GLU A 88 -5.63 11.48 36.45
C GLU A 88 -5.59 11.44 34.91
N PRO A 89 -5.09 12.48 34.21
CA PRO A 89 -5.00 12.44 32.74
C PRO A 89 -4.03 11.37 32.24
N VAL A 90 -2.95 11.12 32.98
CA VAL A 90 -1.96 10.08 32.67
C VAL A 90 -2.57 8.69 32.87
N LEU A 91 -3.28 8.46 33.97
CA LEU A 91 -4.00 7.22 34.23
C LEU A 91 -5.03 6.93 33.11
N SER A 92 -5.85 7.93 32.78
CA SER A 92 -6.85 7.82 31.70
C SER A 92 -6.21 7.53 30.35
N PHE A 93 -5.04 8.11 30.07
CA PHE A 93 -4.29 7.84 28.86
C PHE A 93 -3.82 6.37 28.78
N PHE A 94 -3.23 5.84 29.86
CA PHE A 94 -2.80 4.45 29.90
C PHE A 94 -3.96 3.45 29.81
N GLN A 95 -5.09 3.73 30.45
CA GLN A 95 -6.31 2.93 30.30
C GLN A 95 -6.75 2.88 28.83
N GLY A 96 -6.75 4.03 28.14
CA GLY A 96 -7.04 4.09 26.71
C GLY A 96 -6.05 3.31 25.86
N MET A 97 -4.75 3.37 26.18
CA MET A 97 -3.73 2.58 25.50
C MET A 97 -3.95 1.08 25.70
N PHE A 98 -4.20 0.62 26.92
CA PHE A 98 -4.42 -0.80 27.19
C PHE A 98 -5.67 -1.32 26.49
N ALA A 99 -6.76 -0.55 26.50
CA ALA A 99 -7.96 -0.90 25.75
C ALA A 99 -7.68 -0.99 24.24
N PHE A 100 -6.94 -0.03 23.68
CA PHE A 100 -6.55 -0.02 22.27
C PHE A 100 -5.72 -1.26 21.89
N TYR A 101 -4.68 -1.59 22.66
CA TYR A 101 -3.85 -2.76 22.39
C TYR A 101 -4.60 -4.08 22.57
N HIS A 102 -5.44 -4.19 23.59
CA HIS A 102 -6.28 -5.36 23.81
C HIS A 102 -7.24 -5.57 22.63
N GLN A 103 -7.92 -4.51 22.18
CA GLN A 103 -8.83 -4.58 21.04
C GLN A 103 -8.09 -4.91 19.74
N GLY A 104 -6.88 -4.35 19.53
CA GLY A 104 -6.04 -4.67 18.39
C GLY A 104 -5.58 -6.14 18.39
N TYR A 105 -5.29 -6.70 19.56
CA TYR A 105 -4.94 -8.11 19.71
C TYR A 105 -6.12 -9.03 19.37
N GLU A 106 -7.31 -8.78 19.92
CA GLU A 106 -8.50 -9.59 19.62
C GLU A 106 -8.84 -9.50 18.12
N LEU A 107 -8.76 -8.32 17.50
CA LEU A 107 -8.97 -8.17 16.06
C LEU A 107 -7.96 -8.97 15.22
N ALA A 108 -6.68 -8.95 15.60
CA ALA A 108 -5.64 -9.71 14.91
C ALA A 108 -5.86 -11.23 15.05
N LYS A 109 -6.33 -11.67 16.23
CA LYS A 109 -6.68 -13.06 16.51
C LYS A 109 -7.88 -13.52 15.68
N ASP A 110 -8.92 -12.69 15.56
CA ASP A 110 -10.07 -12.97 14.70
C ASP A 110 -9.65 -13.13 13.24
N PHE A 111 -8.64 -12.37 12.78
CA PHE A 111 -8.11 -12.47 11.41
C PHE A 111 -7.22 -13.70 11.17
N ASN A 112 -6.89 -14.49 12.20
CA ASN A 112 -5.91 -15.57 12.09
C ASN A 112 -6.33 -16.70 11.14
N HIS A 113 -7.64 -16.94 10.97
CA HIS A 113 -8.14 -17.96 10.04
C HIS A 113 -7.79 -17.60 8.58
N TYR A 114 -8.05 -16.37 8.14
CA TYR A 114 -7.65 -15.90 6.81
C TYR A 114 -6.15 -16.00 6.58
N LYS A 115 -5.34 -15.66 7.59
CA LYS A 115 -3.89 -15.78 7.52
C LYS A 115 -3.46 -17.24 7.31
N MET A 116 -4.07 -18.17 8.05
CA MET A 116 -3.77 -19.60 7.94
C MET A 116 -4.17 -20.13 6.56
N ASP A 117 -5.38 -19.80 6.08
CA ASP A 117 -5.86 -20.23 4.77
C ASP A 117 -4.97 -19.70 3.63
N LEU A 118 -4.56 -18.44 3.72
CA LEU A 118 -3.63 -17.85 2.76
C LEU A 118 -2.28 -18.58 2.77
N GLN A 119 -1.75 -18.90 3.95
CA GLN A 119 -0.50 -19.64 4.10
C GLN A 119 -0.60 -21.04 3.47
N ILE A 120 -1.69 -21.75 3.70
CA ILE A 120 -1.97 -23.06 3.09
C ILE A 120 -2.06 -22.93 1.56
N ASN A 121 -2.79 -21.95 1.04
CA ASN A 121 -2.95 -21.73 -0.39
C ASN A 121 -1.62 -21.41 -1.10
N ILE A 122 -0.75 -20.62 -0.47
CA ILE A 122 0.59 -20.34 -0.98
C ILE A 122 1.41 -21.63 -1.03
N GLN A 123 1.38 -22.45 0.03
CA GLN A 123 2.13 -23.71 0.05
C GLN A 123 1.60 -24.70 -1.00
N ASN A 124 0.29 -24.79 -1.18
CA ASN A 124 -0.32 -25.62 -2.22
C ASN A 124 0.10 -25.17 -3.62
N THR A 125 0.15 -23.86 -3.85
CA THR A 125 0.60 -23.29 -5.13
C THR A 125 2.07 -23.63 -5.39
N ARG A 126 2.93 -23.52 -4.37
CA ARG A 126 4.35 -23.92 -4.45
C ARG A 126 4.49 -25.41 -4.79
N ASN A 127 3.78 -26.28 -4.07
CA ASN A 127 3.85 -27.73 -4.30
C ASN A 127 3.39 -28.11 -5.72
N ARG A 128 2.30 -27.48 -6.21
CA ARG A 128 1.82 -27.70 -7.59
C ARG A 128 2.85 -27.27 -8.62
N PHE A 129 3.46 -26.10 -8.44
CA PHE A 129 4.51 -25.61 -9.32
C PHE A 129 5.71 -26.57 -9.36
N GLU A 130 6.19 -27.01 -8.19
CA GLU A 130 7.32 -27.93 -8.10
C GLU A 130 7.02 -29.28 -8.80
N GLY A 131 5.82 -29.82 -8.60
CA GLY A 131 5.36 -31.02 -9.28
C GLY A 131 5.32 -30.86 -10.81
N THR A 132 4.62 -29.83 -11.30
CA THR A 132 4.55 -29.56 -12.75
C THR A 132 5.92 -29.28 -13.35
N ARG A 133 6.81 -28.58 -12.63
CA ARG A 133 8.19 -28.33 -13.08
C ARG A 133 8.94 -29.64 -13.30
N SER A 134 8.86 -30.58 -12.36
CA SER A 134 9.48 -31.90 -12.49
C SER A 134 8.94 -32.65 -13.72
N GLU A 135 7.62 -32.66 -13.91
CA GLU A 135 7.00 -33.31 -15.07
C GLU A 135 7.42 -32.70 -16.40
N VAL A 136 7.54 -31.37 -16.47
CA VAL A 136 8.00 -30.63 -17.65
C VAL A 136 9.48 -30.91 -17.94
N GLU A 137 10.33 -30.96 -16.91
CA GLU A 137 11.74 -31.31 -17.04
C GLU A 137 11.90 -32.75 -17.57
N ASP A 138 11.11 -33.70 -17.05
CA ASP A 138 11.07 -35.07 -17.54
C ASP A 138 10.60 -35.17 -19.00
N LEU A 139 9.53 -34.45 -19.36
CA LEU A 139 9.02 -34.42 -20.73
C LEU A 139 10.04 -33.81 -21.69
N MET A 140 10.72 -32.73 -21.27
CA MET A 140 11.81 -32.13 -22.04
C MET A 140 12.92 -33.15 -22.30
N ASN A 141 13.36 -33.87 -21.26
CA ASN A 141 14.43 -34.87 -21.38
C ASN A 141 14.03 -36.04 -22.29
N LYS A 142 12.82 -36.58 -22.13
CA LYS A 142 12.26 -37.63 -22.99
C LYS A 142 12.16 -37.19 -24.45
N THR A 143 11.69 -35.96 -24.69
CA THR A 143 11.57 -35.39 -26.03
C THR A 143 12.94 -35.18 -26.68
N LYS A 144 13.96 -34.72 -25.94
CA LYS A 144 15.35 -34.61 -26.42
C LYS A 144 15.93 -35.96 -26.82
N GLN A 145 15.68 -37.02 -26.03
CA GLN A 145 16.20 -38.36 -26.30
C GLN A 145 15.54 -39.03 -27.52
N ASN A 146 14.22 -38.88 -27.70
CA ASN A 146 13.53 -39.46 -28.84
C ASN A 146 12.39 -38.56 -29.38
N PRO A 147 12.73 -37.56 -30.22
CA PRO A 147 11.75 -36.58 -30.72
C PRO A 147 10.61 -37.21 -31.54
N LYS A 148 10.86 -38.38 -32.15
CA LYS A 148 9.90 -39.04 -33.06
C LYS A 148 8.90 -39.94 -32.33
N LYS A 149 9.21 -40.42 -31.11
CA LYS A 149 8.30 -41.26 -30.31
C LYS A 149 7.18 -40.47 -29.62
N HIS A 150 7.39 -39.18 -29.36
CA HIS A 150 6.42 -38.34 -28.65
C HIS A 150 5.56 -37.47 -29.58
N LYS A 151 5.42 -37.86 -30.86
CA LYS A 151 4.46 -37.20 -31.76
C LYS A 151 3.04 -37.44 -31.24
N ARG A 152 2.26 -36.37 -31.09
CA ARG A 152 0.83 -36.46 -30.73
C ARG A 152 0.08 -37.30 -31.77
N ALA A 153 -0.96 -37.99 -31.33
CA ALA A 153 -1.96 -38.55 -32.24
C ALA A 153 -2.50 -37.41 -33.10
N ASN A 154 -2.14 -37.41 -34.38
CA ASN A 154 -2.51 -36.33 -35.28
C ASN A 154 -3.77 -36.70 -36.04
N GLN A 155 -4.71 -35.76 -36.13
CA GLN A 155 -5.88 -35.90 -36.99
C GLN A 155 -5.52 -35.87 -38.48
N PHE A 156 -4.34 -35.32 -38.81
CA PHE A 156 -3.80 -35.30 -40.15
C PHE A 156 -2.85 -36.48 -40.35
N ALA A 157 -2.96 -37.12 -41.53
CA ALA A 157 -2.05 -38.18 -41.92
C ALA A 157 -0.63 -37.63 -42.15
N MET A 158 -0.53 -36.40 -42.64
CA MET A 158 0.72 -35.67 -42.81
C MET A 158 0.48 -34.17 -42.59
N GLU A 159 1.44 -33.52 -41.94
CA GLU A 159 1.48 -32.07 -41.81
C GLU A 159 2.93 -31.60 -41.82
N GLY A 160 3.17 -30.37 -42.26
CA GLY A 160 4.49 -29.79 -42.27
C GLY A 160 4.59 -28.59 -43.19
N TYR A 161 5.77 -27.98 -43.23
CA TYR A 161 6.03 -26.86 -44.12
C TYR A 161 6.38 -27.34 -45.53
N LEU A 162 5.69 -26.80 -46.52
CA LEU A 162 5.98 -26.98 -47.94
C LEU A 162 6.22 -25.63 -48.60
N TYR A 163 6.95 -25.64 -49.72
CA TYR A 163 7.05 -24.48 -50.60
C TYR A 163 6.20 -24.73 -51.83
N VAL A 164 5.29 -23.81 -52.11
CA VAL A 164 4.36 -23.86 -53.25
C VAL A 164 4.87 -22.90 -54.32
N GLN A 165 4.89 -23.34 -55.58
CA GLN A 165 5.29 -22.49 -56.69
C GLN A 165 4.11 -21.64 -57.15
N GLU A 166 4.23 -20.33 -57.00
CA GLU A 166 3.26 -19.36 -57.49
C GLU A 166 3.81 -18.65 -58.72
N LYS A 167 3.00 -18.58 -59.77
CA LYS A 167 3.32 -17.79 -60.97
C LYS A 167 3.03 -16.32 -60.68
N ARG A 168 4.00 -15.45 -60.93
CA ARG A 168 3.84 -13.99 -60.84
C ARG A 168 3.52 -13.42 -62.22
N PRO A 169 2.85 -12.26 -62.30
CA PRO A 169 2.70 -11.53 -63.55
C PRO A 169 4.07 -11.25 -64.18
N ALA A 170 4.14 -11.29 -65.52
CA ALA A 170 5.33 -10.87 -66.24
C ALA A 170 5.73 -9.43 -65.83
N PRO A 171 7.01 -9.11 -65.62
CA PRO A 171 8.23 -9.88 -65.94
C PRO A 171 8.78 -10.77 -64.80
N PHE A 172 8.04 -10.97 -63.70
CA PHE A 172 8.61 -11.47 -62.43
C PHE A 172 8.71 -13.00 -62.28
N GLY A 173 8.36 -13.78 -63.31
CA GLY A 173 8.53 -15.24 -63.34
C GLY A 173 7.72 -15.98 -62.27
N SER A 174 8.33 -16.94 -61.58
CA SER A 174 7.68 -17.72 -60.51
C SER A 174 8.41 -17.53 -59.17
N SER A 175 7.66 -17.59 -58.08
CA SER A 175 8.22 -17.59 -56.72
C SER A 175 7.80 -18.82 -55.92
N TRP A 176 8.58 -19.15 -54.90
CA TRP A 176 8.28 -20.24 -53.98
C TRP A 176 7.84 -19.66 -52.64
N ILE A 177 6.59 -19.91 -52.26
CA ILE A 177 6.01 -19.37 -51.03
C ILE A 177 5.84 -20.50 -50.02
N LYS A 178 6.34 -20.28 -48.82
CA LYS A 178 6.27 -21.25 -47.73
C LYS A 178 4.85 -21.27 -47.16
N HIS A 179 4.30 -22.47 -47.02
CA HIS A 179 2.99 -22.73 -46.43
C HIS A 179 3.12 -23.81 -45.37
N TYR A 180 2.30 -23.75 -44.31
CA TYR A 180 2.06 -24.90 -43.45
C TYR A 180 0.89 -25.70 -44.03
N CYS A 181 1.16 -26.94 -44.42
CA CYS A 181 0.23 -27.78 -45.14
C CYS A 181 -0.20 -28.96 -44.27
N MET A 182 -1.48 -29.31 -44.33
CA MET A 182 -2.08 -30.40 -43.57
C MET A 182 -2.91 -31.27 -44.52
N TYR A 183 -2.75 -32.59 -44.43
CA TYR A 183 -3.49 -33.55 -45.24
C TYR A 183 -4.29 -34.52 -44.37
N LYS A 184 -5.61 -34.54 -44.59
CA LYS A 184 -6.53 -35.48 -43.94
C LYS A 184 -6.94 -36.59 -44.91
N LYS A 185 -6.52 -37.83 -44.60
CA LYS A 185 -6.68 -38.98 -45.50
C LYS A 185 -8.14 -39.37 -45.70
N GLU A 186 -8.97 -39.31 -44.66
CA GLU A 186 -10.37 -39.77 -44.70
C GLU A 186 -11.21 -38.90 -45.63
N SER A 187 -10.96 -37.59 -45.65
CA SER A 187 -11.70 -36.63 -46.46
C SER A 187 -10.96 -36.19 -47.72
N LYS A 188 -9.74 -36.70 -47.97
CA LYS A 188 -8.80 -36.24 -49.02
C LYS A 188 -8.60 -34.72 -49.05
N LYS A 189 -8.77 -34.05 -47.90
CA LYS A 189 -8.67 -32.59 -47.82
C LYS A 189 -7.22 -32.20 -47.59
N PHE A 190 -6.71 -31.33 -48.45
CA PHE A 190 -5.42 -30.70 -48.32
C PHE A 190 -5.62 -29.23 -48.00
N THR A 191 -5.09 -28.79 -46.87
CA THR A 191 -5.26 -27.44 -46.36
C THR A 191 -3.91 -26.74 -46.34
N MET A 192 -3.85 -25.50 -46.84
CA MET A 192 -2.65 -24.67 -46.83
C MET A 192 -2.90 -23.40 -46.03
N LEU A 193 -1.96 -23.08 -45.15
CA LEU A 193 -1.92 -21.82 -44.41
C LEU A 193 -0.64 -21.05 -44.80
N PRO A 194 -0.74 -19.81 -45.30
CA PRO A 194 0.43 -19.00 -45.62
C PRO A 194 1.36 -18.82 -44.41
N PHE A 195 2.66 -19.00 -44.60
CA PHE A 195 3.64 -18.78 -43.54
C PHE A 195 4.05 -17.30 -43.47
N GLU A 196 3.69 -16.62 -42.39
CA GLU A 196 4.16 -15.26 -42.11
C GLU A 196 5.42 -15.26 -41.22
N HIS A 197 6.45 -14.52 -41.64
CA HIS A 197 7.72 -14.43 -40.89
C HIS A 197 7.68 -13.43 -39.72
N ARG A 198 6.68 -12.53 -39.68
CA ARG A 198 6.56 -11.49 -38.64
C ARG A 198 5.55 -11.93 -37.58
N SER A 199 5.97 -11.94 -36.32
CA SER A 199 5.10 -12.15 -35.17
C SER A 199 4.01 -11.05 -35.14
N GLY A 200 2.76 -11.41 -35.42
CA GLY A 200 1.60 -10.49 -35.38
C GLY A 200 0.98 -10.11 -36.73
N GLY A 201 1.35 -10.76 -37.83
CA GLY A 201 0.60 -10.65 -39.08
C GLY A 201 -0.78 -11.33 -38.99
N LYS A 202 -1.69 -10.94 -39.90
CA LYS A 202 -3.04 -11.52 -39.95
C LYS A 202 -2.90 -12.92 -40.52
N SER A 203 -3.45 -13.94 -39.84
CA SER A 203 -3.55 -15.29 -40.40
C SER A 203 -4.08 -15.21 -41.84
N GLY A 204 -3.23 -15.57 -42.80
CA GLY A 204 -3.61 -15.60 -44.21
C GLY A 204 -4.83 -16.49 -44.41
N GLU A 205 -5.56 -16.27 -45.51
CA GLU A 205 -6.76 -17.03 -45.81
C GLU A 205 -6.43 -18.53 -45.91
N LEU A 206 -7.26 -19.36 -45.28
CA LEU A 206 -7.07 -20.80 -45.24
C LEU A 206 -7.57 -21.41 -46.55
N GLU A 207 -6.65 -21.89 -47.37
CA GLU A 207 -7.01 -22.52 -48.64
C GLU A 207 -7.25 -24.02 -48.43
N VAL A 208 -8.35 -24.54 -48.98
CA VAL A 208 -8.73 -25.95 -48.85
C VAL A 208 -8.99 -26.54 -50.22
N TYR A 209 -8.20 -27.56 -50.55
CA TYR A 209 -8.26 -28.30 -51.80
C TYR A 209 -8.68 -29.75 -51.55
N LEU A 210 -9.35 -30.35 -52.53
CA LEU A 210 -9.66 -31.78 -52.53
C LEU A 210 -8.61 -32.48 -53.40
N LEU A 211 -7.73 -33.25 -52.78
CA LEU A 211 -6.60 -33.88 -53.46
C LEU A 211 -7.07 -35.10 -54.26
N GLN A 212 -6.79 -35.08 -55.56
CA GLN A 212 -7.08 -36.19 -56.47
C GLN A 212 -5.89 -37.15 -56.55
N ASN A 213 -4.71 -36.62 -56.93
CA ASN A 213 -3.48 -37.39 -56.99
C ASN A 213 -2.28 -36.54 -56.49
N CYS A 214 -1.19 -37.23 -56.23
CA CYS A 214 0.08 -36.62 -55.89
C CYS A 214 1.19 -37.42 -56.57
N THR A 215 1.95 -36.76 -57.43
CA THR A 215 2.95 -37.41 -58.29
C THR A 215 4.32 -36.83 -57.99
N LYS A 216 5.27 -37.69 -57.61
CA LYS A 216 6.65 -37.27 -57.36
C LYS A 216 7.28 -36.77 -58.67
N ARG A 217 7.86 -35.58 -58.66
CA ARG A 217 8.61 -35.03 -59.80
C ARG A 217 9.98 -35.71 -59.94
N ASN A 218 10.41 -35.95 -61.18
CA ASN A 218 11.79 -36.32 -61.43
C ASN A 218 12.72 -35.11 -61.21
N THR A 219 13.85 -35.32 -60.55
CA THR A 219 14.86 -34.28 -60.22
C THR A 219 15.40 -33.60 -61.48
N ASP A 220 15.40 -34.28 -62.63
CA ASP A 220 15.88 -33.71 -63.89
C ASP A 220 14.88 -32.70 -64.51
N SER A 221 13.63 -32.66 -64.03
CA SER A 221 12.57 -31.79 -64.56
C SER A 221 12.49 -30.43 -63.87
N ILE A 222 13.18 -30.25 -62.74
CA ILE A 222 13.19 -29.01 -61.96
C ILE A 222 14.45 -28.94 -61.09
N ASP A 223 15.11 -27.78 -61.05
CA ASP A 223 16.30 -27.55 -60.22
C ASP A 223 15.97 -27.38 -58.71
N ARG A 224 15.23 -28.34 -58.14
CA ARG A 224 14.87 -28.43 -56.72
C ARG A 224 14.69 -29.89 -56.28
N ARG A 225 15.00 -30.18 -55.02
CA ARG A 225 14.87 -31.53 -54.42
C ARG A 225 13.53 -31.72 -53.70
N PHE A 226 13.07 -32.97 -53.63
CA PHE A 226 11.84 -33.38 -52.92
C PHE A 226 10.54 -32.76 -53.45
N CYS A 227 10.49 -32.48 -54.76
CA CYS A 227 9.31 -31.91 -55.41
C CYS A 227 8.28 -32.97 -55.78
N PHE A 228 7.01 -32.57 -55.76
CA PHE A 228 5.88 -33.35 -56.24
C PHE A 228 4.83 -32.40 -56.81
N ASP A 229 4.06 -32.87 -57.78
CA ASP A 229 2.89 -32.17 -58.29
C ASP A 229 1.64 -32.70 -57.60
N MET A 230 0.66 -31.81 -57.40
CA MET A 230 -0.63 -32.13 -56.80
C MET A 230 -1.72 -31.80 -57.81
N GLU A 231 -2.56 -32.79 -58.14
CA GLU A 231 -3.80 -32.52 -58.87
C GLU A 231 -4.95 -32.41 -57.88
N VAL A 232 -5.67 -31.30 -57.98
CA VAL A 232 -6.82 -30.98 -57.14
C VAL A 232 -8.09 -31.07 -57.97
N ILE A 233 -9.19 -31.52 -57.37
CA ILE A 233 -10.49 -31.55 -58.05
C ILE A 233 -10.97 -30.10 -58.17
N GLU A 234 -10.97 -29.55 -59.39
CA GLU A 234 -11.54 -28.23 -59.66
C GLU A 234 -13.03 -28.21 -59.25
N ARG A 235 -13.44 -27.20 -58.50
CA ARG A 235 -14.88 -26.96 -58.31
C ARG A 235 -15.44 -26.52 -59.67
N PRO A 236 -16.59 -27.05 -60.13
CA PRO A 236 -17.32 -26.43 -61.22
C PRO A 236 -17.57 -24.97 -60.84
N GLY A 237 -17.19 -24.04 -61.72
CA GLY A 237 -17.38 -22.60 -61.53
C GLY A 237 -18.83 -22.19 -61.39
#